data_AF-A0A1W2F3F2-F1
#
_entry.id   AF-A0A1W2F3F2-F1
#
_cell.length_a   1.000
_cell.length_b   1.000
_cell.length_c   1.000
_cell.angle_alpha   90.00
_cell.angle_beta   90.00
_cell.angle_gamma   90.00
#
_symmetry.space_group_name_H-M   'P 1'
#
loop_
_entity.id
_entity.type
_entity.pdbx_description
1 polymer ?
#
loop_
_entity_poly.entity_id
_entity_poly.type
_entity_poly.pdbx_seq_one_letter_code
_entity_poly.pdbx_strand_id
1 'polypeptide(L)'
;MLLTEKYPKELQLLTELFSKRVYAPQLENLNALYCFAEEKWEENIYRLQSKKVQIKYLLIGEAAPPANSKETSNYFYGDQCTGPWWNAPTGAFATYAENRQISLDILAKKQFLLIDTMPFAAKFTTPIRASNKIPRPTYLELVSLCLESYLNHKLNDPRLTWDSDVKLAFSVMYNAKAVIAALPSGLLLPTGQTISLSEDLLATNASNFPSADRLRDVFGL
;
A
#
# COMPACT_ATOMS: atom_id res chain seq x y z
N MET A 1 18.63 -8.21 3.92
CA MET A 1 17.88 -9.30 4.58
C MET A 1 16.75 -9.68 3.64
N LEU A 2 16.65 -10.96 3.30
CA LEU A 2 15.72 -11.47 2.29
C LEU A 2 14.29 -11.58 2.85
N LEU A 3 13.26 -11.57 1.99
CA LEU A 3 11.86 -11.79 2.41
C LEU A 3 11.70 -13.11 3.16
N THR A 4 12.43 -14.15 2.75
CA THR A 4 12.39 -15.49 3.35
C THR A 4 12.87 -15.51 4.80
N GLU A 5 13.71 -14.55 5.19
CA GLU A 5 14.20 -14.41 6.55
C GLU A 5 13.26 -13.53 7.38
N LYS A 6 12.72 -12.47 6.77
CA LYS A 6 11.93 -11.45 7.48
C LYS A 6 10.44 -11.81 7.62
N TYR A 7 9.87 -12.51 6.63
CA TYR A 7 8.44 -12.83 6.57
C TYR A 7 8.15 -14.30 6.19
N PRO A 8 8.72 -15.29 6.91
CA PRO A 8 8.62 -16.70 6.53
C PRO A 8 7.17 -17.23 6.59
N LYS A 9 6.36 -16.77 7.55
CA LYS A 9 4.97 -17.22 7.73
C LYS A 9 4.05 -16.63 6.67
N GLU A 10 4.22 -15.35 6.37
CA GLU A 10 3.51 -14.63 5.33
C GLU A 10 3.80 -15.24 3.96
N LEU A 11 5.07 -15.59 3.68
CA LEU A 11 5.45 -16.27 2.44
C LEU A 11 4.83 -17.66 2.31
N GLN A 12 4.65 -18.38 3.41
CA GLN A 12 3.93 -19.66 3.41
C GLN A 12 2.47 -19.45 2.98
N LEU A 13 1.75 -18.52 3.62
CA LEU A 13 0.36 -18.20 3.28
C LEU A 13 0.22 -17.69 1.84
N LEU A 14 1.17 -16.87 1.38
CA LEU A 14 1.25 -16.40 0.01
C LEU A 14 1.41 -17.56 -0.98
N THR A 15 2.26 -18.54 -0.66
CA THR A 15 2.45 -19.74 -1.49
C THR A 15 1.19 -20.59 -1.54
N GLU A 16 0.45 -20.69 -0.44
CA GLU A 16 -0.83 -21.39 -0.37
C GLU A 16 -1.90 -20.70 -1.23
N LEU A 17 -1.98 -19.36 -1.17
CA LEU A 17 -2.90 -18.56 -1.96
C LEU A 17 -2.71 -18.70 -3.48
N PHE A 18 -1.46 -18.77 -3.92
CA PHE A 18 -1.11 -18.87 -5.35
C PHE A 18 -0.98 -20.31 -5.87
N SER A 19 -1.19 -21.32 -5.00
CA SER A 19 -0.93 -22.74 -5.25
C SER A 19 0.56 -23.05 -5.52
N LYS A 20 1.13 -24.00 -4.76
CA LYS A 20 2.57 -24.38 -4.75
C LYS A 20 3.24 -24.53 -6.13
N ARG A 21 2.51 -24.86 -7.20
CA ARG A 21 3.03 -25.09 -8.56
C ARG A 21 3.44 -23.81 -9.31
N VAL A 22 3.04 -22.62 -8.86
CA VAL A 22 3.29 -21.35 -9.57
C VAL A 22 4.45 -20.54 -8.98
N TYR A 23 4.85 -20.79 -7.74
CA TYR A 23 5.62 -19.82 -6.93
C TYR A 23 7.13 -20.05 -6.83
N ALA A 24 7.65 -21.27 -7.01
CA ALA A 24 9.08 -21.54 -6.80
C ALA A 24 10.03 -20.71 -7.71
N PRO A 25 9.73 -20.49 -9.02
CA PRO A 25 10.52 -19.59 -9.88
C PRO A 25 10.27 -18.10 -9.62
N GLN A 26 9.34 -17.74 -8.73
CA GLN A 26 8.93 -16.37 -8.42
C GLN A 26 9.58 -15.83 -7.13
N LEU A 27 10.14 -16.68 -6.26
CA LEU A 27 10.72 -16.26 -4.98
C LEU A 27 11.95 -15.35 -5.11
N GLU A 28 12.89 -15.67 -5.99
CA GLU A 28 14.06 -14.80 -6.24
C GLU A 28 13.62 -13.43 -6.80
N ASN A 29 12.65 -13.44 -7.72
CA ASN A 29 12.06 -12.23 -8.26
C ASN A 29 11.37 -11.41 -7.15
N LEU A 30 10.60 -12.04 -6.27
CA LEU A 30 9.95 -11.33 -5.16
C LEU A 30 10.93 -10.65 -4.21
N ASN A 31 12.08 -11.27 -3.93
CA ASN A 31 13.14 -10.64 -3.15
C ASN A 31 13.67 -9.38 -3.85
N ALA A 32 13.96 -9.45 -5.16
CA ALA A 32 14.42 -8.28 -5.92
C ALA A 32 13.38 -7.17 -5.93
N LEU A 33 12.11 -7.50 -6.18
CA LEU A 33 11.00 -6.54 -6.18
C LEU A 33 10.77 -5.91 -4.81
N TYR A 34 10.90 -6.68 -3.73
CA TYR A 34 10.84 -6.18 -2.36
C TYR A 34 11.99 -5.22 -2.07
N CYS A 35 13.23 -5.61 -2.36
CA CYS A 35 14.39 -4.73 -2.17
C CYS A 35 14.23 -3.40 -2.92
N PHE A 36 13.75 -3.45 -4.16
CA PHE A 36 13.44 -2.24 -4.93
C PHE A 36 12.34 -1.38 -4.29
N ALA A 37 11.23 -1.99 -3.84
CA ALA A 37 10.15 -1.25 -3.19
C ALA A 37 10.61 -0.61 -1.86
N GLU A 38 11.43 -1.32 -1.08
CA GLU A 38 12.01 -0.81 0.16
C GLU A 38 13.00 0.33 -0.09
N GLU A 39 13.85 0.22 -1.12
CA GLU A 39 14.76 1.31 -1.52
C GLU A 39 13.96 2.58 -1.88
N LYS A 40 12.92 2.44 -2.71
CA LYS A 40 12.05 3.57 -3.10
C LYS A 40 11.20 4.11 -1.94
N TRP A 41 10.84 3.26 -0.99
CA TRP A 41 10.23 3.68 0.27
C TRP A 41 11.20 4.55 1.08
N GLU A 42 12.44 4.10 1.26
CA GLU A 42 13.47 4.83 2.02
C GLU A 42 13.78 6.20 1.38
N GLU A 43 13.89 6.26 0.05
CA GLU A 43 14.00 7.53 -0.68
C GLU A 43 12.83 8.48 -0.35
N ASN A 44 11.60 7.96 -0.27
CA ASN A 44 10.43 8.76 0.08
C ASN A 44 10.41 9.19 1.55
N ILE A 45 10.84 8.33 2.47
CA ILE A 45 10.99 8.71 3.89
C ILE A 45 11.99 9.86 4.03
N TYR A 46 13.14 9.76 3.36
CA TYR A 46 14.11 10.86 3.34
C TYR A 46 13.52 12.15 2.75
N ARG A 47 12.72 12.05 1.67
CA ARG A 47 12.00 13.18 1.07
C ARG A 47 11.07 13.87 2.08
N LEU A 48 10.31 13.10 2.86
CA LEU A 48 9.37 13.61 3.86
C LEU A 48 10.11 14.23 5.05
N GLN A 49 11.14 13.54 5.56
CA GLN A 49 11.93 13.98 6.71
C GLN A 49 12.69 15.29 6.42
N SER A 50 13.40 15.35 5.29
CA SER A 50 14.17 16.55 4.88
C SER A 50 13.30 17.78 4.71
N LYS A 51 12.04 17.59 4.32
CA LYS A 51 11.04 18.64 4.14
C LYS A 51 10.19 18.89 5.40
N LYS A 52 10.43 18.15 6.50
CA LYS A 52 9.68 18.22 7.76
C LYS A 52 8.16 18.10 7.55
N VAL A 53 7.74 17.21 6.66
CA VAL A 53 6.32 17.01 6.33
C VAL A 53 5.61 16.33 7.49
N GLN A 54 4.46 16.86 7.88
CA GLN A 54 3.50 16.17 8.75
C GLN A 54 2.45 15.49 7.88
N ILE A 55 2.30 14.18 7.97
CA ILE A 55 1.39 13.41 7.12
C ILE A 55 -0.06 13.63 7.54
N LYS A 56 -0.88 14.11 6.61
CA LYS A 56 -2.32 14.32 6.80
C LYS A 56 -3.15 13.35 5.97
N TYR A 57 -2.70 12.95 4.79
CA TYR A 57 -3.45 12.07 3.90
C TYR A 57 -2.73 10.74 3.73
N LEU A 58 -3.28 9.69 4.35
CA LEU A 58 -2.76 8.33 4.29
C LEU A 58 -3.59 7.49 3.33
N LEU A 59 -2.96 6.95 2.29
CA LEU A 59 -3.55 5.97 1.39
C LEU A 59 -2.96 4.59 1.69
N ILE A 60 -3.82 3.63 2.06
CA ILE A 60 -3.40 2.24 2.27
C ILE A 60 -3.58 1.44 0.97
N GLY A 61 -2.46 0.90 0.51
CA GLY A 61 -2.27 -0.04 -0.59
C GLY A 61 -2.49 -1.49 -0.19
N GLU A 62 -2.70 -2.37 -1.16
CA GLU A 62 -2.57 -3.81 -0.93
C GLU A 62 -1.09 -4.21 -0.96
N ALA A 63 -0.48 -4.09 -2.14
CA ALA A 63 0.91 -4.38 -2.43
C ALA A 63 1.27 -3.75 -3.78
N ALA A 64 2.56 -3.53 -4.01
CA ALA A 64 3.06 -3.13 -5.31
C ALA A 64 2.61 -4.12 -6.41
N PRO A 65 2.10 -3.66 -7.57
CA PRO A 65 1.87 -4.57 -8.69
C PRO A 65 3.22 -5.08 -9.22
N PRO A 66 3.32 -6.34 -9.67
CA PRO A 66 4.52 -6.79 -10.39
C PRO A 66 4.65 -5.97 -11.68
N ALA A 67 5.86 -5.55 -12.05
CA ALA A 67 6.04 -4.89 -13.34
C ALA A 67 6.06 -5.92 -14.49
N ASN A 68 6.14 -5.39 -15.71
CA ASN A 68 6.33 -6.20 -16.92
C ASN A 68 7.75 -6.79 -17.02
N SER A 69 8.71 -6.33 -16.20
CA SER A 69 10.07 -6.88 -16.10
C SER A 69 10.25 -7.67 -14.79
N LYS A 70 11.25 -8.56 -14.76
CA LYS A 70 11.57 -9.41 -13.60
C LYS A 70 12.39 -8.69 -12.50
N GLU A 71 12.70 -7.41 -12.65
CA GLU A 71 13.63 -6.70 -11.76
C GLU A 71 13.04 -5.40 -11.19
N THR A 72 11.95 -4.89 -11.77
CA THR A 72 11.27 -3.69 -11.27
C THR A 72 9.83 -4.01 -10.90
N SER A 73 9.27 -3.30 -9.93
CA SER A 73 7.85 -3.34 -9.62
C SER A 73 7.17 -2.07 -10.15
N ASN A 74 5.86 -2.12 -10.37
CA ASN A 74 5.06 -0.92 -10.65
C ASN A 74 4.76 -0.15 -9.35
N TYR A 75 5.70 -0.18 -8.39
CA TYR A 75 5.57 0.43 -7.07
C TYR A 75 5.44 1.95 -7.18
N PHE A 76 4.58 2.54 -6.36
CA PHE A 76 4.13 3.93 -6.49
C PHE A 76 5.29 4.95 -6.49
N TYR A 77 6.27 4.76 -5.61
CA TYR A 77 7.43 5.65 -5.51
C TYR A 77 8.54 5.32 -6.52
N GLY A 78 8.35 4.29 -7.36
CA GLY A 78 9.29 3.89 -8.41
C GLY A 78 9.12 4.69 -9.71
N ASP A 79 10.22 4.77 -10.47
CA ASP A 79 10.28 5.51 -11.73
C ASP A 79 9.48 4.87 -12.88
N GLN A 80 8.89 3.69 -12.66
CA GLN A 80 8.08 2.96 -13.65
C GLN A 80 6.59 2.88 -13.29
N CYS A 81 6.14 3.47 -12.17
CA CYS A 81 4.72 3.42 -11.79
C CYS A 81 3.81 4.05 -12.86
N THR A 82 2.81 3.31 -13.32
CA THR A 82 1.84 3.79 -14.31
C THR A 82 0.42 3.33 -13.99
N GLY A 83 -0.55 3.88 -14.73
CA GLY A 83 -1.95 3.48 -14.66
C GLY A 83 -2.71 4.08 -13.47
N PRO A 84 -3.81 3.45 -13.03
CA PRO A 84 -4.67 3.99 -11.98
C PRO A 84 -3.94 4.30 -10.66
N TRP A 85 -2.94 3.49 -10.32
CA TRP A 85 -2.11 3.66 -9.11
C TRP A 85 -1.34 4.98 -9.07
N TRP A 86 -0.84 5.42 -10.22
CA TRP A 86 -0.18 6.72 -10.35
C TRP A 86 -1.20 7.84 -10.55
N ASN A 87 -2.15 7.62 -11.47
CA ASN A 87 -3.06 8.65 -11.93
C ASN A 87 -4.07 9.09 -10.86
N ALA A 88 -4.53 8.18 -10.00
CA ALA A 88 -5.53 8.55 -9.00
C ALA A 88 -4.98 9.48 -7.91
N PRO A 89 -3.87 9.17 -7.22
CA PRO A 89 -3.31 10.10 -6.24
C PRO A 89 -2.86 11.42 -6.86
N THR A 90 -2.16 11.38 -8.00
CA THR A 90 -1.69 12.61 -8.67
C THR A 90 -2.85 13.46 -9.20
N GLY A 91 -3.91 12.84 -9.69
CA GLY A 91 -5.13 13.52 -10.12
C GLY A 91 -5.97 14.07 -8.97
N ALA A 92 -6.00 13.39 -7.82
CA ALA A 92 -6.71 13.86 -6.64
C ALA A 92 -6.10 15.16 -6.10
N PHE A 93 -4.77 15.24 -6.05
CA PHE A 93 -4.02 16.39 -5.55
C PHE A 93 -3.58 17.39 -6.64
N ALA A 94 -3.95 17.16 -7.90
CA ALA A 94 -3.56 17.94 -9.07
C ALA A 94 -2.04 18.17 -9.20
N THR A 95 -1.25 17.09 -9.13
CA THR A 95 0.21 17.13 -9.02
C THR A 95 0.97 16.71 -10.27
N TYR A 96 0.29 16.61 -11.43
CA TYR A 96 0.93 16.24 -12.68
C TYR A 96 2.03 17.24 -13.06
N ALA A 97 3.27 16.75 -13.11
CA ALA A 97 4.43 17.49 -13.58
C ALA A 97 5.16 16.69 -14.67
N GLU A 98 6.00 17.37 -15.45
CA GLU A 98 6.83 16.75 -16.50
C GLU A 98 7.77 15.67 -15.94
N ASN A 99 8.14 15.79 -14.66
CA ASN A 99 9.01 14.87 -13.95
C ASN A 99 8.29 14.23 -12.76
N ARG A 100 8.40 12.91 -12.63
CA ARG A 100 7.84 12.13 -11.51
C ARG A 100 8.35 12.59 -10.15
N GLN A 101 9.64 12.87 -10.02
CA GLN A 101 10.23 13.32 -8.75
C GLN A 101 9.62 14.67 -8.31
N ILE A 102 9.30 15.56 -9.26
CA ILE A 102 8.58 16.81 -8.98
C ILE A 102 7.15 16.49 -8.51
N SER A 103 6.45 15.56 -9.16
CA SER A 103 5.10 15.15 -8.75
C SER A 103 5.09 14.55 -7.33
N LEU A 104 6.09 13.74 -6.99
CA LEU A 104 6.28 13.18 -5.64
C LEU A 104 6.61 14.26 -4.61
N ASP A 105 7.43 15.25 -4.97
CA ASP A 105 7.72 16.39 -4.10
C ASP A 105 6.48 17.26 -3.85
N ILE A 106 5.62 17.43 -4.86
CA ILE A 106 4.34 18.12 -4.68
C ILE A 106 3.43 17.30 -3.77
N LEU A 107 3.30 15.98 -3.97
CA LEU A 107 2.53 15.10 -3.08
C LEU A 107 3.03 15.16 -1.62
N ALA A 108 4.35 15.14 -1.42
CA ALA A 108 4.95 15.30 -0.10
C ALA A 108 4.58 16.66 0.52
N LYS A 109 4.66 17.76 -0.24
CA LYS A 109 4.20 19.10 0.21
C LYS A 109 2.70 19.14 0.52
N LYS A 110 1.90 18.30 -0.16
CA LYS A 110 0.47 18.11 0.12
C LYS A 110 0.21 17.16 1.29
N GLN A 111 1.24 16.76 2.05
CA GLN A 111 1.13 15.90 3.23
C GLN A 111 0.61 14.49 2.93
N PHE A 112 0.82 14.01 1.70
CA PHE A 112 0.37 12.70 1.24
C PHE A 112 1.40 11.59 1.50
N LEU A 113 0.92 10.43 1.94
CA LEU A 113 1.68 9.20 2.08
C LEU A 113 0.85 8.01 1.60
N LEU A 114 1.41 7.19 0.72
CA LEU A 114 0.93 5.84 0.41
C LEU A 114 1.78 4.81 1.14
N ILE A 115 1.14 3.83 1.80
CA ILE A 115 1.80 2.64 2.37
C ILE A 115 1.05 1.39 1.94
N ASP A 116 1.78 0.37 1.46
CA ASP A 116 1.18 -0.93 1.14
C ASP A 116 0.99 -1.78 2.41
N THR A 117 -0.07 -2.58 2.44
CA THR A 117 -0.35 -3.53 3.53
C THR A 117 0.66 -4.67 3.56
N MET A 118 1.15 -5.10 2.40
CA MET A 118 2.01 -6.29 2.26
C MET A 118 3.34 -5.98 1.55
N PRO A 119 4.44 -6.66 1.91
CA PRO A 119 5.75 -6.49 1.27
C PRO A 119 5.92 -7.26 -0.05
N PHE A 120 4.87 -7.91 -0.56
CA PHE A 120 4.98 -8.85 -1.68
C PHE A 120 4.43 -8.27 -2.98
N ALA A 121 5.31 -7.93 -3.92
CA ALA A 121 4.91 -7.44 -5.23
C ALA A 121 4.32 -8.57 -6.10
N ALA A 122 3.05 -8.90 -5.90
CA ALA A 122 2.36 -10.01 -6.53
C ALA A 122 1.04 -9.59 -7.20
N LYS A 123 0.64 -10.31 -8.25
CA LYS A 123 -0.63 -10.07 -8.95
C LYS A 123 -1.77 -10.74 -8.20
N PHE A 124 -2.26 -10.11 -7.15
CA PHE A 124 -3.50 -10.53 -6.49
C PHE A 124 -4.67 -10.31 -7.45
N THR A 125 -5.35 -11.37 -7.86
CA THR A 125 -6.56 -11.30 -8.69
C THR A 125 -7.79 -11.51 -7.79
N THR A 126 -8.98 -11.16 -8.26
CA THR A 126 -10.22 -11.39 -7.48
C THR A 126 -10.34 -12.83 -6.96
N PRO A 127 -10.09 -13.90 -7.76
CA PRO A 127 -10.13 -15.27 -7.26
C PRO A 127 -9.10 -15.60 -6.16
N ILE A 128 -7.99 -14.86 -6.09
CA ILE A 128 -6.99 -15.02 -5.03
C ILE A 128 -7.49 -14.34 -3.75
N ARG A 129 -8.03 -13.12 -3.88
CA ARG A 129 -8.46 -12.30 -2.74
C ARG A 129 -9.77 -12.77 -2.13
N ALA A 130 -10.74 -13.15 -2.96
CA ALA A 130 -12.14 -13.28 -2.56
C ALA A 130 -12.87 -14.43 -3.26
N SER A 131 -13.92 -14.91 -2.59
CA SER A 131 -14.94 -15.81 -3.14
C SER A 131 -16.30 -15.26 -2.75
N ASN A 132 -17.27 -15.23 -3.67
CA ASN A 132 -18.61 -14.67 -3.41
C ASN A 132 -18.59 -13.24 -2.81
N LYS A 133 -17.68 -12.39 -3.27
CA LYS A 133 -17.46 -11.01 -2.79
C LYS A 133 -16.97 -10.88 -1.33
N ILE A 134 -16.60 -11.99 -0.69
CA ILE A 134 -16.04 -12.03 0.67
C ILE A 134 -14.56 -12.40 0.56
N PRO A 135 -13.64 -11.71 1.27
CA PRO A 135 -12.24 -12.10 1.32
C PRO A 135 -12.06 -13.57 1.74
N ARG A 136 -11.15 -14.29 1.08
CA ARG A 136 -10.86 -15.70 1.42
C ARG A 136 -10.19 -15.77 2.79
N PRO A 137 -10.45 -16.81 3.62
CA PRO A 137 -9.81 -16.95 4.93
C PRO A 137 -8.28 -16.84 4.89
N THR A 138 -7.62 -17.53 3.96
CA THR A 138 -6.14 -17.45 3.82
C THR A 138 -5.65 -16.06 3.42
N TYR A 139 -6.44 -15.30 2.67
CA TYR A 139 -6.10 -13.92 2.31
C TYR A 139 -6.30 -12.97 3.50
N LEU A 140 -7.38 -13.16 4.27
CA LEU A 140 -7.60 -12.45 5.54
C LEU A 140 -6.45 -12.69 6.52
N GLU A 141 -6.02 -13.95 6.65
CA GLU A 141 -4.91 -14.34 7.52
C GLU A 141 -3.59 -13.69 7.06
N LEU A 142 -3.29 -13.72 5.76
CA LEU A 142 -2.11 -13.04 5.21
C LEU A 142 -2.14 -11.54 5.49
N VAL A 143 -3.27 -10.87 5.23
CA VAL A 143 -3.44 -9.44 5.54
C VAL A 143 -3.21 -9.17 7.02
N SER A 144 -3.88 -9.93 7.90
CA SER A 144 -3.76 -9.75 9.35
C SER A 144 -2.31 -9.88 9.81
N LEU A 145 -1.57 -10.85 9.29
CA LEU A 145 -0.18 -11.05 9.63
C LEU A 145 0.71 -9.91 9.14
N CYS A 146 0.52 -9.46 7.89
CA CYS A 146 1.27 -8.32 7.34
C CYS A 146 0.93 -6.99 8.01
N LEU A 147 -0.27 -6.83 8.58
CA LEU A 147 -0.59 -5.64 9.37
C LEU A 147 0.35 -5.51 10.57
N GLU A 148 0.60 -6.61 11.29
CA GLU A 148 1.50 -6.65 12.43
C GLU A 148 2.97 -6.55 12.01
N SER A 149 3.40 -7.37 11.04
CA SER A 149 4.82 -7.55 10.70
C SER A 149 5.38 -6.56 9.69
N TYR A 150 4.54 -5.87 8.92
CA TYR A 150 4.96 -4.93 7.89
C TYR A 150 4.33 -3.56 8.03
N LEU A 151 3.01 -3.44 7.92
CA LEU A 151 2.35 -2.14 7.92
C LEU A 151 2.59 -1.37 9.22
N ASN A 152 2.45 -2.03 10.37
CA ASN A 152 2.67 -1.40 11.67
C ASN A 152 4.11 -0.88 11.81
N HIS A 153 5.11 -1.61 11.31
CA HIS A 153 6.50 -1.13 11.29
C HIS A 153 6.67 0.12 10.41
N LYS A 154 6.00 0.17 9.26
CA LYS A 154 6.03 1.34 8.36
C LYS A 154 5.35 2.55 8.97
N LEU A 155 4.20 2.37 9.64
CA LEU A 155 3.47 3.43 10.32
C LEU A 155 4.25 4.01 11.50
N ASN A 156 5.02 3.18 12.21
CA ASN A 156 5.83 3.56 13.36
C ASN A 156 7.28 3.94 13.01
N ASP A 157 7.59 4.22 11.74
CA ASP A 157 8.91 4.72 11.37
C ASP A 157 9.17 6.06 12.10
N PRO A 158 10.22 6.18 12.93
CA PRO A 158 10.45 7.37 13.76
C PRO A 158 10.78 8.62 12.95
N ARG A 159 11.01 8.48 11.64
CA ARG A 159 11.24 9.60 10.71
C ARG A 159 9.94 10.19 10.16
N LEU A 160 8.81 9.50 10.34
CA LEU A 160 7.49 10.01 9.99
C LEU A 160 6.96 10.90 11.12
N THR A 161 6.43 12.05 10.73
CA THR A 161 5.65 12.91 11.61
C THR A 161 4.22 12.92 11.10
N TRP A 162 3.25 12.83 12.00
CA TRP A 162 1.83 12.74 11.67
C TRP A 162 1.11 14.04 12.06
N ASP A 163 0.15 14.44 11.24
CA ASP A 163 -0.79 15.52 11.56
C ASP A 163 -1.75 15.05 12.68
N SER A 164 -2.36 15.98 13.41
CA SER A 164 -3.36 15.66 14.44
C SER A 164 -4.69 15.16 13.88
N ASP A 165 -5.00 15.47 12.60
CA ASP A 165 -6.23 15.08 11.91
C ASP A 165 -5.92 14.30 10.62
N VAL A 166 -5.32 13.12 10.77
CA VAL A 166 -5.03 12.24 9.63
C VAL A 166 -6.31 11.72 9.00
N LYS A 167 -6.42 11.86 7.68
CA LYS A 167 -7.45 11.27 6.82
C LYS A 167 -6.89 10.01 6.17
N LEU A 168 -7.67 8.93 6.22
CA LEU A 168 -7.30 7.63 5.67
C LEU A 168 -8.20 7.26 4.50
N ALA A 169 -7.61 6.70 3.45
CA ALA A 169 -8.34 6.05 2.36
C ALA A 169 -7.72 4.69 2.03
N PHE A 170 -8.52 3.81 1.44
CA PHE A 170 -8.07 2.53 0.89
C PHE A 170 -8.13 2.54 -0.62
N SER A 171 -7.10 1.96 -1.23
CA SER A 171 -6.91 1.93 -2.69
C SER A 171 -7.41 0.64 -3.36
N VAL A 172 -7.73 -0.41 -2.57
CA VAL A 172 -8.18 -1.73 -3.06
C VAL A 172 -9.29 -2.28 -2.18
N MET A 173 -10.45 -2.56 -2.78
CA MET A 173 -11.65 -2.98 -2.05
C MET A 173 -11.46 -4.22 -1.17
N TYR A 174 -10.95 -5.33 -1.72
CA TYR A 174 -10.84 -6.57 -0.94
C TYR A 174 -9.75 -6.52 0.12
N ASN A 175 -8.67 -5.77 -0.12
CA ASN A 175 -7.66 -5.51 0.90
C ASN A 175 -8.25 -4.67 2.03
N ALA A 176 -8.96 -3.59 1.72
CA ALA A 176 -9.63 -2.77 2.73
C ALA A 176 -10.60 -3.58 3.60
N LYS A 177 -11.43 -4.43 2.99
CA LYS A 177 -12.34 -5.31 3.74
C LYS A 177 -11.58 -6.25 4.68
N ALA A 178 -10.43 -6.76 4.24
CA ALA A 178 -9.58 -7.59 5.07
C ALA A 178 -8.94 -6.79 6.22
N VAL A 179 -8.49 -5.56 5.97
CA VAL A 179 -7.93 -4.67 7.00
C VAL A 179 -9.00 -4.27 8.04
N ILE A 180 -10.20 -3.90 7.59
CA ILE A 180 -11.35 -3.57 8.44
C ILE A 180 -11.70 -4.77 9.34
N ALA A 181 -11.73 -5.98 8.78
CA ALA A 181 -12.01 -7.19 9.55
C ALA A 181 -10.92 -7.51 10.59
N ALA A 182 -9.66 -7.24 10.26
CA ALA A 182 -8.52 -7.48 11.15
C ALA A 182 -8.36 -6.40 12.25
N LEU A 183 -8.87 -5.19 12.02
CA LEU A 183 -8.75 -4.04 12.93
C LEU A 183 -10.12 -3.48 13.32
N PRO A 184 -10.98 -4.24 14.04
CA PRO A 184 -12.34 -3.81 14.35
C PRO A 184 -12.41 -2.57 15.23
N SER A 185 -11.38 -2.29 16.03
CA SER A 185 -11.27 -1.08 16.86
C SER A 185 -10.75 0.14 16.09
N GLY A 186 -10.42 -0.01 14.81
CA GLY A 186 -9.79 1.02 13.99
C GLY A 186 -8.27 0.91 13.90
N LEU A 187 -7.66 1.82 13.12
CA LEU A 187 -6.20 1.93 12.98
C LEU A 187 -5.66 2.93 14.01
N LEU A 188 -4.80 2.46 14.92
CA LEU A 188 -4.08 3.31 15.87
C LEU A 188 -2.81 3.86 15.21
N LEU A 189 -2.70 5.18 15.12
CA LEU A 189 -1.48 5.87 14.69
C LEU A 189 -0.53 6.12 15.87
N PRO A 190 0.78 6.36 15.62
CA PRO A 190 1.75 6.64 16.68
C PRO A 190 1.43 7.88 17.53
N THR A 191 0.59 8.79 17.02
CA THR A 191 0.10 9.97 17.76
C THR A 191 -0.93 9.64 18.84
N GLY A 192 -1.43 8.40 18.88
CA GLY A 192 -2.57 7.99 19.70
C GLY A 192 -3.92 8.20 19.00
N GLN A 193 -3.96 8.82 17.82
CA GLN A 193 -5.19 8.92 17.02
C GLN A 193 -5.64 7.53 16.60
N THR A 194 -6.90 7.18 16.91
CA THR A 194 -7.54 5.98 16.36
C THR A 194 -8.50 6.36 15.25
N ILE A 195 -8.23 5.87 14.04
CA ILE A 195 -9.09 6.09 12.86
C ILE A 195 -10.07 4.93 12.77
N SER A 196 -11.37 5.22 12.93
CA SER A 196 -12.43 4.22 12.70
C SER A 196 -12.42 3.78 11.24
N LEU A 197 -12.37 2.47 11.00
CA LEU A 197 -12.30 1.92 9.64
C LEU A 197 -13.69 1.47 9.18
N SER A 198 -14.10 1.93 8.00
CA SER A 198 -15.36 1.53 7.37
C SER A 198 -15.20 1.46 5.85
N GLU A 199 -16.21 0.93 5.16
CA GLU A 199 -16.22 0.88 3.69
C GLU A 199 -16.32 2.27 3.05
N ASP A 200 -16.71 3.32 3.79
CA ASP A 200 -16.74 4.69 3.28
C ASP A 200 -15.33 5.24 2.99
N LEU A 201 -14.29 4.61 3.54
CA LEU A 201 -12.89 4.96 3.25
C LEU A 201 -12.39 4.36 1.93
N LEU A 202 -13.22 3.60 1.19
CA LEU A 202 -12.86 3.01 -0.09
C LEU A 202 -12.80 4.06 -1.21
N ALA A 203 -11.59 4.32 -1.71
CA ALA A 203 -11.36 5.26 -2.79
C ALA A 203 -11.22 4.57 -4.17
N THR A 204 -12.10 3.62 -4.46
CA THR A 204 -12.03 2.80 -5.69
C THR A 204 -13.16 3.08 -6.70
N ASN A 205 -12.88 2.88 -7.98
CA ASN A 205 -13.89 2.84 -9.05
C ASN A 205 -14.61 1.48 -9.12
N ALA A 206 -15.58 1.35 -10.03
CA ALA A 206 -16.34 0.11 -10.25
C ALA A 206 -15.48 -1.11 -10.64
N SER A 207 -14.27 -0.86 -11.15
CA SER A 207 -13.28 -1.90 -11.50
C SER A 207 -12.34 -2.25 -10.33
N ASN A 208 -12.59 -1.73 -9.12
CA ASN A 208 -11.78 -1.90 -7.90
C ASN A 208 -10.36 -1.35 -7.99
N PHE A 209 -10.13 -0.34 -8.84
CA PHE A 209 -8.88 0.42 -8.88
C PHE A 209 -9.05 1.79 -8.22
N PRO A 210 -7.96 2.41 -7.74
CA PRO A 210 -8.01 3.76 -7.18
C PRO A 210 -8.65 4.77 -8.13
N SER A 211 -9.42 5.71 -7.58
CA SER A 211 -10.08 6.79 -8.32
C SER A 211 -9.73 8.16 -7.74
N ALA A 212 -9.34 9.11 -8.58
CA ALA A 212 -9.04 10.48 -8.15
C ALA A 212 -10.25 11.14 -7.48
N ASP A 213 -11.44 11.02 -8.09
CA ASP A 213 -12.65 11.66 -7.56
C ASP A 213 -13.03 11.08 -6.19
N ARG A 214 -12.93 9.76 -6.02
CA ARG A 214 -13.20 9.12 -4.72
C ARG A 214 -12.14 9.47 -3.69
N LEU A 215 -10.87 9.60 -4.08
CA LEU A 215 -9.83 10.08 -3.17
C LEU A 215 -10.14 11.51 -2.71
N ARG A 216 -10.61 12.40 -3.60
CA ARG A 216 -11.03 13.76 -3.20
C ARG A 216 -12.21 13.72 -2.23
N ASP A 217 -13.22 12.90 -2.51
CA ASP A 217 -14.38 12.73 -1.62
C ASP A 217 -13.95 12.27 -0.22
N VAL A 218 -13.14 11.20 -0.12
CA VAL A 218 -12.72 10.60 1.16
C VAL A 218 -11.77 11.51 1.93
N PHE A 219 -10.85 12.20 1.24
CA PHE A 219 -9.90 13.11 1.87
C PHE A 219 -10.46 14.52 2.12
N GLY A 220 -11.61 14.87 1.54
CA GLY A 220 -12.19 16.22 1.61
C GLY A 220 -11.35 17.27 0.87
N LEU A 221 -10.87 16.93 -0.33
CA LEU A 221 -10.03 17.78 -1.20
C LEU A 221 -10.84 18.58 -2.22
#